data_AF-A0ABD6BBH9-F1
#
_entry.id   AF-A0ABD6BBH9-F1
#
_cell.length_a   1.000
_cell.length_b   1.000
_cell.length_c   1.000
_cell.angle_alpha   90.00
_cell.angle_beta   90.00
_cell.angle_gamma   90.00
#
_symmetry.space_group_name_H-M   'P 1'
#
loop_
_entity.id
_entity.type
_entity.pdbx_description
1 polymer ?
#
loop_
_entity_poly.entity_id
_entity_poly.type
_entity_poly.pdbx_seq_one_letter_code
_entity_poly.pdbx_strand_id
1 'polypeptide(L)'
;MVYEEYVELLEPHTAADEILGRGGETYGEERIEQLLTEAHREERRRVETLLEEIEEQIQERTGLHEELVHELEREVQRYEENLKQLLRRFGSGSRDRKEHNKSRIRELRQELREERRRHWSDRQRLEQERREVRRELDALDDDLLLGLL
;
A
#
# COMPACT_ATOMS: atom_id res chain seq x y z
N MET A 1 59.28 -13.58 -13.43
CA MET A 1 58.57 -12.29 -13.25
C MET A 1 57.14 -12.59 -13.68
N VAL A 2 56.20 -12.45 -12.73
CA VAL A 2 54.74 -12.75 -12.75
C VAL A 2 54.13 -13.16 -14.11
N TYR A 3 53.34 -14.25 -14.14
CA TYR A 3 52.51 -14.84 -15.24
C TYR A 3 52.90 -16.25 -15.76
N GLU A 4 53.21 -17.23 -14.89
CA GLU A 4 53.30 -18.65 -15.31
C GLU A 4 52.09 -19.50 -14.85
N GLU A 5 51.22 -19.00 -13.98
CA GLU A 5 50.14 -19.78 -13.36
C GLU A 5 48.76 -19.67 -14.07
N TYR A 6 48.67 -18.91 -15.16
CA TYR A 6 47.43 -18.71 -15.92
C TYR A 6 47.48 -19.24 -17.36
N VAL A 7 48.61 -19.80 -17.80
CA VAL A 7 48.76 -20.31 -19.17
C VAL A 7 48.15 -21.72 -19.31
N GLU A 8 48.19 -22.54 -18.25
CA GLU A 8 47.56 -23.87 -18.26
C GLU A 8 46.01 -23.84 -18.31
N LEU A 9 45.39 -22.70 -17.98
CA LEU A 9 43.94 -22.51 -18.07
C LEU A 9 43.45 -22.01 -19.43
N LEU A 10 44.36 -21.66 -20.34
CA LEU A 10 44.07 -21.08 -21.65
C LEU A 10 44.59 -21.93 -22.82
N GLU A 11 45.18 -23.10 -22.56
CA GLU A 11 45.39 -24.06 -23.64
C GLU A 11 44.05 -24.67 -24.05
N PRO A 12 43.71 -24.69 -25.35
CA PRO A 12 42.51 -25.34 -25.82
C PRO A 12 42.73 -26.84 -25.62
N HIS A 13 42.18 -27.37 -24.52
CA HIS A 13 41.99 -28.81 -24.37
C HIS A 13 41.08 -29.27 -25.50
N THR A 14 41.70 -29.72 -26.59
CA THR A 14 41.17 -30.43 -27.75
C THR A 14 40.60 -31.82 -27.39
N ALA A 15 40.08 -31.95 -26.17
CA ALA A 15 39.30 -33.07 -25.66
C ALA A 15 37.91 -32.62 -25.14
N ALA A 16 37.66 -31.31 -25.01
CA ALA A 16 36.33 -30.80 -24.63
C ALA A 16 35.35 -30.79 -25.82
N ASP A 17 35.85 -30.70 -27.05
CA ASP A 17 35.03 -30.72 -28.27
C ASP A 17 34.43 -32.10 -28.59
N GLU A 18 34.91 -33.19 -27.99
CA GLU A 18 34.31 -34.53 -28.17
C GLU A 18 33.23 -34.87 -27.12
N ILE A 19 33.11 -34.12 -26.04
CA ILE A 19 32.01 -34.26 -25.06
C ILE A 19 30.81 -33.37 -25.44
N LEU A 20 31.03 -32.32 -26.23
CA LEU A 20 29.97 -31.48 -26.80
C LEU A 20 29.35 -32.08 -28.06
N GLY A 21 29.20 -33.41 -28.05
CA GLY A 21 28.22 -34.09 -28.88
C GLY A 21 26.81 -33.62 -28.50
N ARG A 22 26.34 -32.56 -29.15
CA ARG A 22 24.91 -32.38 -29.48
C ARG A 22 23.95 -32.50 -28.27
N GLY A 23 24.22 -31.78 -27.18
CA GLY A 23 23.33 -31.76 -26.01
C GLY A 23 23.71 -30.82 -24.85
N GLY A 24 24.70 -29.94 -25.02
CA GLY A 24 25.20 -29.05 -23.95
C GLY A 24 24.55 -27.67 -23.86
N GLU A 25 23.99 -27.15 -24.97
CA GLU A 25 23.33 -25.83 -25.00
C GLU A 25 21.95 -25.85 -24.30
N THR A 26 21.23 -26.97 -24.40
CA THR A 26 19.87 -27.13 -23.86
C THR A 26 19.82 -27.12 -22.33
N TYR A 27 20.84 -27.65 -21.63
CA TYR A 27 20.88 -27.64 -20.15
C TYR A 27 21.12 -26.25 -19.56
N GLY A 28 21.77 -25.34 -20.30
CA GLY A 28 21.97 -23.95 -19.89
C GLY A 28 20.70 -23.12 -20.07
N GLU A 29 20.05 -23.25 -21.22
CA GLU A 29 18.81 -22.55 -21.55
C GLU A 29 17.65 -22.93 -20.62
N GLU A 30 17.40 -24.23 -20.42
CA GLU A 30 16.35 -24.72 -19.51
C GLU A 30 16.53 -24.21 -18.07
N ARG A 31 17.78 -24.10 -17.61
CA ARG A 31 18.09 -23.61 -16.26
C ARG A 31 17.90 -22.10 -16.14
N ILE A 32 18.21 -21.35 -17.20
CA ILE A 32 17.97 -19.91 -17.25
C ILE A 32 16.45 -19.64 -17.26
N GLU A 33 15.68 -20.36 -18.06
CA GLU A 33 14.21 -20.25 -18.09
C GLU A 33 13.58 -20.57 -16.74
N GLN A 34 14.07 -21.60 -16.05
CA GLN A 34 13.62 -21.93 -14.68
C GLN A 34 13.89 -20.79 -13.69
N LEU A 35 15.09 -20.20 -13.72
CA LEU A 35 15.45 -19.09 -12.85
C LEU A 35 14.62 -17.83 -13.15
N LEU A 36 14.40 -17.51 -14.43
CA LEU A 36 13.56 -16.38 -14.85
C LEU A 36 12.11 -16.58 -14.42
N THR A 37 11.57 -17.79 -14.59
CA THR A 37 10.21 -18.13 -14.15
C THR A 37 10.06 -18.01 -12.64
N GLU A 38 11.05 -18.47 -11.87
CA GLU A 38 11.02 -18.39 -10.41
C GLU A 38 11.13 -16.95 -9.93
N ALA A 39 12.06 -16.15 -10.50
CA ALA A 39 12.19 -14.73 -10.21
C ALA A 39 10.90 -13.96 -10.53
N HIS A 40 10.27 -14.27 -11.68
CA HIS A 40 9.01 -13.66 -12.08
C HIS A 40 7.87 -13.98 -11.09
N ARG A 41 7.77 -15.24 -10.65
CA ARG A 41 6.79 -15.65 -9.64
C ARG A 41 7.04 -14.97 -8.29
N GLU A 42 8.28 -14.82 -7.89
CA GLU A 42 8.63 -14.16 -6.64
C GLU A 42 8.29 -12.67 -6.69
N GLU A 43 8.61 -11.99 -7.79
CA GLU A 43 8.25 -10.60 -7.98
C GLU A 43 6.73 -10.40 -8.00
N ARG A 44 6.00 -11.24 -8.73
CA ARG A 44 4.53 -11.22 -8.71
C ARG A 44 3.98 -11.34 -7.28
N ARG A 45 4.45 -12.32 -6.50
CA ARG A 45 4.00 -12.50 -5.11
C ARG A 45 4.31 -11.26 -4.27
N ARG A 46 5.48 -10.65 -4.44
CA ARG A 46 5.87 -9.42 -3.74
C ARG A 46 4.87 -8.29 -4.00
N VAL A 47 4.50 -8.09 -5.26
CA VAL A 47 3.56 -7.03 -5.68
C VAL A 47 2.12 -7.37 -5.25
N GLU A 48 1.71 -8.64 -5.28
CA GLU A 48 0.42 -9.11 -4.73
C GLU A 48 0.33 -8.87 -3.21
N THR A 49 1.36 -9.21 -2.44
CA THR A 49 1.42 -8.89 -1.00
C THR A 49 1.29 -7.40 -0.75
N LEU A 50 1.99 -6.57 -1.51
CA LEU A 50 1.89 -5.11 -1.38
C LEU A 50 0.48 -4.61 -1.66
N LEU A 51 -0.21 -5.19 -2.65
CA LEU A 51 -1.59 -4.86 -2.97
C LEU A 51 -2.53 -5.20 -1.80
N GLU A 52 -2.38 -6.40 -1.22
CA GLU A 52 -3.14 -6.83 -0.03
C GLU A 52 -2.90 -5.89 1.15
N GLU A 53 -1.65 -5.52 1.43
CA GLU A 53 -1.31 -4.57 2.50
C GLU A 53 -1.98 -3.21 2.30
N ILE A 54 -2.04 -2.68 1.08
CA ILE A 54 -2.74 -1.43 0.78
C ILE A 54 -4.25 -1.58 1.01
N GLU A 55 -4.83 -2.70 0.62
CA GLU A 55 -6.26 -2.95 0.81
C GLU A 55 -6.63 -3.07 2.30
N GLU A 56 -5.79 -3.74 3.10
CA GLU A 56 -5.92 -3.79 4.56
C GLU A 56 -5.81 -2.39 5.19
N GLN A 57 -4.82 -1.60 4.77
CA GLN A 57 -4.67 -0.22 5.26
C GLN A 57 -5.89 0.65 4.95
N ILE A 58 -6.48 0.52 3.76
CA ILE A 58 -7.71 1.25 3.42
C ILE A 58 -8.84 0.85 4.37
N GLN A 59 -9.00 -0.45 4.63
CA GLN A 59 -10.07 -0.95 5.49
C GLN A 59 -9.88 -0.51 6.95
N GLU A 60 -8.71 -0.74 7.53
CA GLU A 60 -8.40 -0.38 8.91
C GLU A 60 -8.60 1.11 9.16
N ARG A 61 -8.04 1.95 8.29
CA ARG A 61 -8.09 3.40 8.45
C ARG A 61 -9.47 3.98 8.20
N THR A 62 -10.28 3.32 7.37
CA THR A 62 -11.71 3.65 7.24
C THR A 62 -12.47 3.30 8.52
N GLY A 63 -12.20 2.14 9.12
CA GLY A 63 -12.80 1.76 10.41
C GLY A 63 -12.48 2.76 11.51
N LEU A 64 -11.19 3.11 11.68
CA LEU A 64 -10.76 4.12 12.65
C LEU A 64 -11.42 5.49 12.42
N HIS A 65 -11.55 5.90 11.15
CA HIS A 65 -12.24 7.14 10.81
C HIS A 65 -13.72 7.11 11.20
N GLU A 66 -14.41 6.01 10.91
CA GLU A 66 -15.83 5.84 11.26
C GLU A 66 -16.05 5.87 12.77
N GLU A 67 -15.18 5.21 13.54
CA GLU A 67 -15.20 5.25 15.01
C GLU A 67 -15.03 6.69 15.53
N LEU A 68 -14.02 7.41 15.04
CA LEU A 68 -13.75 8.79 15.44
C LEU A 68 -14.90 9.74 15.07
N VAL A 69 -15.45 9.62 13.87
CA VAL A 69 -16.61 10.41 13.44
C VAL A 69 -17.80 10.13 14.35
N HIS A 70 -18.06 8.85 14.67
CA HIS A 70 -19.16 8.48 15.55
C HIS A 70 -18.97 9.04 16.97
N GLU A 71 -17.76 9.05 17.51
CA GLU A 71 -17.43 9.69 18.79
C GLU A 71 -17.70 11.20 18.76
N LEU A 72 -17.19 11.90 17.76
CA LEU A 72 -17.40 13.35 17.61
C LEU A 72 -18.88 13.70 17.44
N GLU A 73 -19.64 12.91 16.68
CA GLU A 73 -21.08 13.11 16.49
C GLU A 73 -21.86 12.90 17.80
N ARG A 74 -21.51 11.88 18.60
CA ARG A 74 -22.07 11.69 19.95
C ARG A 74 -21.74 12.87 20.87
N GLU A 75 -20.52 13.41 20.81
CA GLU A 75 -20.17 14.60 21.58
C GLU A 75 -20.99 15.82 21.17
N VAL A 76 -21.14 16.06 19.86
CA VAL A 76 -21.96 17.16 19.33
C VAL A 76 -23.39 17.03 19.85
N GLN A 77 -23.98 15.84 19.76
CA GLN A 77 -25.33 15.59 20.23
C GLN A 77 -25.48 15.89 21.73
N ARG A 78 -24.54 15.45 22.56
CA ARG A 78 -24.52 15.75 24.01
C ARG A 78 -24.53 17.25 24.27
N TYR A 79 -23.69 18.03 23.58
CA TYR A 79 -23.66 19.48 23.75
C TYR A 79 -24.92 20.17 23.22
N GLU A 80 -25.51 19.67 22.14
CA GLU A 80 -26.79 20.18 21.62
C GLU A 80 -27.95 19.93 22.58
N GLU A 81 -28.01 18.75 23.20
CA GLU A 81 -29.01 18.43 24.22
C GLU A 81 -28.84 19.32 25.46
N ASN A 82 -27.61 19.51 25.92
CA ASN A 82 -27.30 20.44 27.02
C ASN A 82 -27.72 21.88 26.68
N LEU A 83 -27.44 22.34 25.46
CA LEU A 83 -27.84 23.66 25.01
C LEU A 83 -29.37 23.81 24.96
N LYS A 84 -30.09 22.79 24.45
CA LYS A 84 -31.57 22.75 24.46
C LYS A 84 -32.12 22.87 25.87
N GLN A 85 -31.55 22.15 26.84
CA GLN A 85 -31.95 22.24 28.25
C GLN A 85 -31.69 23.63 28.84
N LEU A 86 -30.54 24.23 28.56
CA LEU A 86 -30.20 25.58 29.02
C LEU A 86 -31.12 26.65 28.41
N LEU A 87 -31.51 26.49 27.15
CA LEU A 87 -32.45 27.41 26.48
C LEU A 87 -33.85 27.38 27.11
N ARG A 88 -34.29 26.23 27.64
CA ARG A 88 -35.57 26.10 28.36
C ARG A 88 -35.55 26.74 29.76
N ARG A 89 -34.39 26.94 30.38
CA ARG A 89 -34.26 27.59 31.69
C ARG A 89 -34.14 29.11 31.52
N PHE A 90 -35.04 29.86 32.17
CA PHE A 90 -34.97 31.33 32.26
C PHE A 90 -34.07 31.75 33.43
N GLY A 91 -33.01 32.52 33.15
CA GLY A 91 -32.09 33.05 34.18
C GLY A 91 -30.77 33.59 33.62
N SER A 92 -30.23 34.66 34.21
CA SER A 92 -29.02 35.37 33.75
C SER A 92 -27.73 34.55 33.83
N GLY A 93 -27.59 33.67 34.83
CA GLY A 93 -26.46 32.74 34.97
C GLY A 93 -26.36 31.65 33.89
N SER A 94 -27.31 31.61 32.96
CA SER A 94 -27.32 30.68 31.83
C SER A 94 -26.59 31.20 30.58
N ARG A 95 -26.27 32.50 30.50
CA ARG A 95 -25.72 33.10 29.26
C ARG A 95 -24.33 32.55 28.91
N ASP A 96 -23.41 32.56 29.87
CA ASP A 96 -22.03 32.08 29.63
C ASP A 96 -22.00 30.59 29.32
N ARG A 97 -22.82 29.78 30.02
CA ARG A 97 -22.97 28.36 29.74
C ARG A 97 -23.53 28.10 28.34
N LYS A 98 -24.50 28.90 27.89
CA LYS A 98 -25.06 28.80 26.52
C LYS A 98 -23.99 29.12 25.48
N GLU A 99 -23.22 30.18 25.68
CA GLU A 99 -22.16 30.57 24.75
C GLU A 99 -21.05 29.52 24.70
N HIS A 100 -20.64 28.98 25.85
CA HIS A 100 -19.67 27.89 25.92
C HIS A 100 -20.14 26.65 25.14
N ASN A 101 -21.39 26.19 25.34
CA ASN A 101 -21.92 25.06 24.60
C ASN A 101 -21.97 25.34 23.08
N LYS A 102 -22.34 26.56 22.67
CA LYS A 102 -22.33 26.96 21.26
C LYS A 102 -20.93 26.98 20.66
N SER A 103 -19.93 27.48 21.40
CA SER A 103 -18.53 27.44 20.96
C SER A 103 -18.07 26.01 20.77
N ARG A 104 -18.31 25.15 21.76
CA ARG A 104 -17.86 23.75 21.69
C ARG A 104 -18.53 22.97 20.56
N ILE A 105 -19.83 23.19 20.30
CA ILE A 105 -20.51 22.60 19.14
C ILE A 105 -19.87 23.06 17.82
N ARG A 106 -19.49 24.34 17.72
CA ARG A 106 -18.82 24.87 16.51
C ARG A 106 -17.45 24.25 16.31
N GLU A 107 -16.66 24.15 17.39
CA GLU A 107 -15.34 23.50 17.39
C GLU A 107 -15.45 22.03 16.96
N LEU A 108 -16.32 21.24 17.61
CA LEU A 108 -16.53 19.83 17.25
C LEU A 108 -17.00 19.65 15.80
N ARG A 109 -17.86 20.54 15.29
CA ARG A 109 -18.27 20.52 13.88
C ARG A 109 -17.15 20.89 12.92
N GLN A 110 -16.23 21.75 13.34
CA GLN A 110 -15.04 22.06 12.58
C GLN A 110 -14.08 20.85 12.56
N GLU A 111 -13.84 20.24 13.72
CA GLU A 111 -13.07 19.00 13.87
C GLU A 111 -13.63 17.90 12.93
N LEU A 112 -14.95 17.67 12.92
CA LEU A 112 -15.60 16.73 11.99
C LEU A 112 -15.32 17.03 10.51
N ARG A 113 -15.34 18.31 10.11
CA ARG A 113 -15.06 18.70 8.71
C ARG A 113 -13.60 18.53 8.35
N GLU A 114 -12.70 18.84 9.27
CA GLU A 114 -11.27 18.62 9.09
C GLU A 114 -10.96 17.13 8.98
N GLU A 115 -11.55 16.32 9.83
CA GLU A 115 -11.36 14.88 9.84
C GLU A 115 -11.88 14.23 8.56
N ARG A 116 -13.09 14.58 8.09
CA ARG A 116 -13.62 14.10 6.81
C ARG A 116 -12.73 14.48 5.62
N ARG A 117 -12.13 15.68 5.64
CA ARG A 117 -11.18 16.12 4.58
C ARG A 117 -9.87 15.34 4.64
N ARG A 118 -9.34 15.10 5.84
CA ARG A 118 -8.12 14.30 6.03
C ARG A 118 -8.33 12.87 5.55
N HIS A 119 -9.40 12.22 5.98
CA HIS A 119 -9.75 10.87 5.54
C HIS A 119 -9.97 10.79 4.04
N TRP A 120 -10.65 11.77 3.44
CA TRP A 120 -10.81 11.80 1.97
C TRP A 120 -9.47 11.87 1.24
N SER A 121 -8.60 12.82 1.64
CA SER A 121 -7.27 12.98 1.02
C SER A 121 -6.44 11.71 1.16
N ASP A 122 -6.49 11.09 2.33
CA ASP A 122 -5.76 9.89 2.63
C ASP A 122 -6.25 8.69 1.82
N ARG A 123 -7.57 8.50 1.74
CA ARG A 123 -8.18 7.46 0.90
C ARG A 123 -7.82 7.64 -0.57
N GLN A 124 -7.82 8.87 -1.08
CA GLN A 124 -7.42 9.12 -2.47
C GLN A 124 -5.96 8.76 -2.73
N ARG A 125 -5.06 9.02 -1.77
CA ARG A 125 -3.65 8.61 -1.85
C ARG A 125 -3.52 7.09 -1.91
N LEU A 126 -4.14 6.36 -0.97
CA LEU A 126 -4.08 4.89 -0.95
C LEU A 126 -4.72 4.26 -2.20
N GLU A 127 -5.82 4.85 -2.69
CA GLU A 127 -6.45 4.44 -3.95
C GLU A 127 -5.54 4.67 -5.16
N GLN A 128 -4.73 5.72 -5.15
CA GLN A 128 -3.74 5.96 -6.19
C GLN A 128 -2.61 4.92 -6.12
N GLU A 129 -2.04 4.69 -4.93
CA GLU A 129 -1.02 3.66 -4.70
C GLU A 129 -1.54 2.28 -5.16
N ARG A 130 -2.79 1.93 -4.81
CA ARG A 130 -3.44 0.69 -5.26
C ARG A 130 -3.50 0.58 -6.79
N ARG A 131 -3.81 1.68 -7.50
CA ARG A 131 -3.85 1.69 -8.97
C ARG A 131 -2.47 1.54 -9.57
N GLU A 132 -1.44 2.08 -8.94
CA GLU A 132 -0.05 1.97 -9.40
C GLU A 132 0.44 0.52 -9.24
N VAL A 133 0.23 -0.08 -8.08
CA VAL A 133 0.59 -1.49 -7.81
C VAL A 133 -0.17 -2.45 -8.74
N ARG A 134 -1.46 -2.19 -9.02
CA ARG A 134 -2.20 -3.00 -10.00
C ARG A 134 -1.62 -2.90 -11.42
N ARG A 135 -1.18 -1.73 -11.85
CA ARG A 135 -0.51 -1.58 -13.15
C ARG A 135 0.83 -2.31 -13.19
N GLU A 136 1.55 -2.36 -12.06
CA GLU A 136 2.79 -3.13 -11.94
C GLU A 136 2.51 -4.63 -12.09
N LEU A 137 1.43 -5.15 -11.49
CA LEU A 137 0.98 -6.53 -11.72
C LEU A 137 0.60 -6.79 -13.17
N ASP A 138 -0.20 -5.90 -13.78
CA ASP A 138 -0.60 -6.02 -15.17
C ASP A 138 0.63 -6.04 -16.11
N ALA A 139 1.64 -5.20 -15.83
CA ALA A 139 2.88 -5.17 -16.59
C ALA A 139 3.72 -6.46 -16.44
N LEU A 140 3.78 -7.03 -15.24
CA LEU A 140 4.40 -8.34 -15.02
C LEU A 140 3.67 -9.43 -15.83
N ASP A 141 2.35 -9.41 -15.85
CA ASP A 141 1.56 -10.36 -16.64
C ASP A 141 1.81 -10.21 -18.15
N ASP A 142 1.92 -8.98 -18.66
CA ASP A 142 2.27 -8.70 -20.06
C ASP A 142 3.69 -9.16 -20.41
N ASP A 143 4.68 -8.92 -19.53
CA ASP A 143 6.07 -9.35 -19.72
C ASP A 143 6.19 -10.89 -19.75
N LEU A 144 5.42 -11.60 -18.92
CA LEU A 144 5.34 -13.06 -18.94
C LEU A 144 4.76 -13.56 -20.27
N LEU A 145 3.70 -12.92 -20.77
CA LEU A 145 3.08 -13.28 -22.05
C LEU A 145 4.01 -13.03 -23.24
N LEU A 146 4.80 -11.95 -23.20
CA LEU A 146 5.80 -11.64 -24.23
C LEU A 146 7.02 -12.56 -24.19
N GLY A 147 7.42 -13.04 -23.01
CA GLY A 147 8.51 -14.01 -22.86
C GLY A 147 8.16 -15.45 -23.26
N LEU A 148 6.87 -15.76 -23.42
CA LEU A 148 6.36 -17.08 -23.81
C LEU A 148 6.08 -17.21 -25.33
N LEU A 149 6.21 -16.12 -26.10
CA LEU A 149 5.97 -16.04 -27.55
C LEU A 149 7.28 -16.04 -28.35
#